data_AF-A0A2J8WNB3-F1
#
_entry.id   AF-A0A2J8WNB3-F1
#
_cell.length_a   1.000
_cell.length_b   1.000
_cell.length_c   1.000
_cell.angle_alpha   90.00
_cell.angle_beta   90.00
_cell.angle_gamma   90.00
#
_symmetry.space_group_name_H-M   'P 1'
#
loop_
_entity.id
_entity.type
_entity.pdbx_description
1 polymer ?
#
loop_
_entity_poly.entity_id
_entity_poly.type
_entity_poly.pdbx_seq_one_letter_code
_entity_poly.pdbx_strand_id
1 'polypeptide(L)'
;LEFISDGALAIEVWGHRCAGNGSSIWEVDSLHAKTRTLHDRWNEVTRRIEMWISILELNELGEYAAVELHQAKDVNTGGIFQLRQEEDLNCVRERWSDALIKRREYLDEQIKKVSNKTEKTEDDVEREAQLVEQWVGLTEERNAVLVPAPGSGIPGAPADWIPPPGMETHIPVLFLDLNADDLSANEQLVGPHASGVNSILPKEHGSQFFYLPIIKHSDDEVSATASWDSSVHDSVHLNRVTPQNERIYLIVKTTVQLSHPAAMELVLRK
;
A
#
# COMPACT_ATOMS: atom_id res chain seq x y z
N LEU A 1 -14.20 1.09 -17.13
CA LEU A 1 -13.68 0.32 -15.98
C LEU A 1 -12.44 -0.48 -16.38
N GLU A 2 -12.41 -1.13 -17.56
CA GLU A 2 -11.22 -1.89 -18.03
C GLU A 2 -9.93 -1.04 -18.12
N PHE A 3 -10.03 0.24 -18.47
CA PHE A 3 -8.89 1.18 -18.49
C PHE A 3 -8.32 1.57 -17.11
N ILE A 4 -8.96 1.17 -16.01
CA ILE A 4 -8.45 1.40 -14.64
C ILE A 4 -7.61 0.20 -14.18
N SER A 5 -7.90 -0.99 -14.71
CA SER A 5 -7.14 -2.22 -14.41
C SER A 5 -5.96 -2.41 -15.35
N ASP A 6 -6.04 -1.93 -16.60
CA ASP A 6 -4.93 -2.02 -17.54
C ASP A 6 -3.77 -1.12 -17.08
N GLY A 7 -2.65 -1.75 -16.73
CA GLY A 7 -1.43 -1.04 -16.33
C GLY A 7 -1.38 -0.61 -14.86
N ALA A 8 -2.46 -0.75 -14.10
CA ALA A 8 -2.49 -0.36 -12.69
C ALA A 8 -1.82 -1.41 -11.80
N LEU A 9 -0.93 -0.95 -10.92
CA LEU A 9 -0.53 -1.70 -9.72
C LEU A 9 -0.76 -0.83 -8.51
N ALA A 10 -1.47 -1.36 -7.52
CA ALA A 10 -1.58 -0.76 -6.21
C ALA A 10 -0.74 -1.55 -5.22
N ILE A 11 0.08 -0.87 -4.42
CA ILE A 11 0.83 -1.50 -3.33
C ILE A 11 0.36 -0.91 -2.01
N GLU A 12 -0.20 -1.77 -1.15
CA GLU A 12 -0.45 -1.45 0.25
C GLU A 12 0.77 -1.83 1.10
N VAL A 13 1.33 -0.87 1.83
CA VAL A 13 2.45 -1.13 2.74
C VAL A 13 1.96 -1.18 4.18
N TRP A 14 2.11 -2.34 4.83
CA TRP A 14 1.63 -2.55 6.20
C TRP A 14 2.78 -2.63 7.21
N GLY A 15 2.52 -2.11 8.41
CA GLY A 15 3.41 -2.16 9.56
C GLY A 15 3.08 -3.29 10.55
N HIS A 16 4.10 -3.64 11.34
CA HIS A 16 4.21 -4.68 12.38
C HIS A 16 2.89 -5.29 12.97
N ARG A 17 2.79 -6.63 12.98
CA ARG A 17 1.93 -7.43 13.88
C ARG A 17 2.74 -7.85 15.10
N CYS A 18 2.21 -7.60 16.30
CA CYS A 18 2.61 -8.35 17.48
C CYS A 18 2.01 -9.76 17.37
N ALA A 19 2.76 -10.79 17.78
CA ALA A 19 2.44 -12.21 17.62
C ALA A 19 0.94 -12.52 17.80
N GLY A 20 0.30 -12.98 16.72
CA GLY A 20 -1.11 -13.35 16.69
C GLY A 20 -1.59 -13.67 15.26
N ASN A 21 -1.88 -14.95 15.02
CA ASN A 21 -2.40 -15.61 13.82
C ASN A 21 -2.93 -14.72 12.68
N GLY A 22 -2.29 -14.84 11.51
CA GLY A 22 -2.89 -14.53 10.22
C GLY A 22 -2.50 -15.60 9.20
N SER A 23 -3.45 -16.44 8.81
CA SER A 23 -3.29 -17.36 7.68
C SER A 23 -3.51 -16.56 6.39
N SER A 24 -2.60 -16.70 5.43
CA SER A 24 -2.77 -16.24 4.06
C SER A 24 -3.74 -17.18 3.33
N ILE A 25 -4.98 -16.74 3.13
CA ILE A 25 -5.98 -17.46 2.32
C ILE A 25 -6.07 -16.75 0.97
N TRP A 26 -5.57 -17.42 -0.05
CA TRP A 26 -5.65 -17.01 -1.45
C TRP A 26 -6.74 -17.82 -2.14
N GLU A 27 -7.82 -17.20 -2.58
CA GLU A 27 -8.70 -17.74 -3.63
C GLU A 27 -9.04 -16.62 -4.61
N VAL A 28 -8.64 -16.80 -5.86
CA VAL A 28 -8.96 -15.90 -6.98
C VAL A 28 -10.27 -16.38 -7.59
N ASP A 29 -11.37 -15.73 -7.22
CA ASP A 29 -12.68 -16.10 -7.75
C ASP A 29 -12.87 -15.50 -9.16
N SER A 30 -12.80 -16.37 -10.17
CA SER A 30 -12.68 -16.01 -11.59
C SER A 30 -14.01 -15.86 -12.32
N LEU A 31 -15.13 -15.62 -11.63
CA LEU A 31 -16.43 -15.46 -12.27
C LEU A 31 -17.07 -14.08 -12.03
N HIS A 32 -17.79 -13.62 -13.06
CA HIS A 32 -18.67 -12.44 -13.13
C HIS A 32 -18.01 -11.10 -13.51
N ALA A 33 -17.75 -10.91 -14.80
CA ALA A 33 -17.29 -9.64 -15.39
C ALA A 33 -18.39 -8.56 -15.57
N LYS A 34 -19.67 -8.84 -15.27
CA LYS A 34 -20.80 -7.94 -15.59
C LYS A 34 -21.35 -7.11 -14.41
N THR A 35 -20.87 -7.36 -13.18
CA THR A 35 -21.40 -6.69 -11.96
C THR A 35 -20.28 -6.13 -11.05
N ARG A 36 -19.03 -6.07 -11.54
CA ARG A 36 -17.89 -5.65 -10.71
C ARG A 36 -17.92 -4.14 -10.45
N THR A 37 -17.83 -3.79 -9.18
CA THR A 37 -17.67 -2.41 -8.70
C THR A 37 -16.24 -1.91 -8.96
N LEU A 38 -16.00 -0.60 -8.82
CA LEU A 38 -14.64 -0.06 -8.79
C LEU A 38 -13.76 -0.75 -7.75
N HIS A 39 -14.32 -1.06 -6.58
CA HIS A 39 -13.65 -1.77 -5.51
C HIS A 39 -13.17 -3.16 -5.94
N ASP A 40 -14.04 -3.94 -6.58
CA ASP A 40 -13.68 -5.28 -7.06
C ASP A 40 -12.52 -5.23 -8.05
N ARG A 41 -12.56 -4.26 -8.98
CA ARG A 41 -11.49 -4.04 -9.96
C ARG A 41 -10.19 -3.58 -9.32
N TRP A 42 -10.28 -2.75 -8.29
CA TRP A 42 -9.12 -2.32 -7.54
C TRP A 42 -8.46 -3.47 -6.80
N ASN A 43 -9.26 -4.33 -6.15
CA ASN A 43 -8.75 -5.50 -5.46
C ASN A 43 -8.00 -6.46 -6.41
N GLU A 44 -8.44 -6.61 -7.66
CA GLU A 44 -7.74 -7.43 -8.68
C GLU A 44 -6.30 -6.97 -8.91
N VAL A 45 -6.06 -5.66 -8.89
CA VAL A 45 -4.76 -5.03 -9.16
C VAL A 45 -3.98 -4.64 -7.91
N THR A 46 -4.58 -4.80 -6.73
CA THR A 46 -3.95 -4.48 -5.44
C THR A 46 -3.04 -5.61 -4.97
N ARG A 47 -1.84 -5.23 -4.55
CA ARG A 47 -0.84 -6.08 -3.93
C ARG A 47 -0.48 -5.50 -2.57
N ARG A 48 -0.14 -6.36 -1.64
CA ARG A 48 0.21 -5.99 -0.27
C ARG A 48 1.65 -6.37 0.02
N ILE A 49 2.42 -5.42 0.53
CA ILE A 49 3.79 -5.63 1.00
C ILE A 49 3.81 -5.36 2.51
N GLU A 50 4.28 -6.33 3.28
CA GLU A 50 4.52 -6.16 4.71
C GLU A 50 6.02 -6.19 4.96
N MET A 51 6.54 -5.20 5.70
CA MET A 51 7.96 -5.14 6.03
C MET A 51 8.21 -5.44 7.51
N TRP A 52 9.09 -6.41 7.75
CA TRP A 52 9.48 -6.88 9.07
C TRP A 52 10.95 -6.63 9.33
N ILE A 53 11.26 -6.24 10.56
CA ILE A 53 12.63 -6.09 11.03
C ILE A 53 12.73 -6.81 12.37
N SER A 54 13.73 -7.67 12.49
CA SER A 54 14.15 -8.28 13.75
C SER A 54 15.63 -7.96 13.94
N ILE A 55 15.99 -7.51 15.14
CA ILE A 55 17.40 -7.33 15.53
C ILE A 55 17.82 -8.61 16.23
N LEU A 56 18.94 -9.18 15.80
CA LEU A 56 19.54 -10.35 16.42
C LEU A 56 20.80 -9.93 17.18
N GLU A 57 20.99 -10.48 18.37
CA GLU A 57 22.21 -10.33 19.15
C GLU A 57 22.87 -11.69 19.39
N LEU A 58 24.19 -11.69 19.53
CA LEU A 58 24.94 -12.90 19.85
C LEU A 58 24.77 -13.20 21.34
N ASN A 59 24.19 -14.35 21.67
CA ASN A 59 24.00 -14.77 23.05
C ASN A 59 25.29 -15.38 23.65
N GLU A 60 25.24 -15.75 24.93
CA GLU A 60 26.38 -16.35 25.65
C GLU A 60 26.85 -17.69 25.06
N LEU A 61 26.01 -18.36 24.26
CA LEU A 61 26.33 -19.62 23.57
C LEU A 61 26.97 -19.39 22.20
N GLY A 62 27.14 -18.13 21.77
CA GLY A 62 27.67 -17.80 20.45
C GLY A 62 26.64 -17.96 19.32
N GLU A 63 25.34 -17.97 19.65
CA GLU A 63 24.25 -18.09 18.71
C GLU A 63 23.51 -16.75 18.57
N TYR A 64 23.09 -16.41 17.35
CA TYR A 64 22.26 -15.24 17.13
C TYR A 64 20.83 -15.51 17.59
N ALA A 65 20.35 -14.73 18.56
CA ALA A 65 18.99 -14.78 19.08
C ALA A 65 18.29 -13.43 18.88
N ALA A 66 16.98 -13.44 18.69
CA ALA A 66 16.21 -12.21 18.52
C ALA A 66 16.16 -11.42 19.84
N VAL A 67 16.43 -10.12 19.76
CA VAL A 67 16.31 -9.20 20.89
C VAL A 67 14.84 -9.10 21.30
N GLU A 68 14.56 -9.25 22.59
CA GLU A 68 13.20 -9.15 23.12
C GLU A 68 12.69 -7.70 23.02
N LEU A 69 11.53 -7.52 22.37
CA LEU A 69 10.92 -6.21 22.15
C LEU A 69 9.79 -5.95 23.15
N HIS A 70 9.89 -4.83 23.87
CA HIS A 70 8.84 -4.34 24.76
C HIS A 70 8.26 -3.04 24.19
N GLN A 71 6.98 -3.07 23.81
CA GLN A 71 6.30 -1.87 23.29
C GLN A 71 5.99 -0.90 24.43
N ALA A 72 6.63 0.27 24.41
CA ALA A 72 6.32 1.36 25.33
C ALA A 72 5.18 2.22 24.77
N LYS A 73 4.18 2.54 25.60
CA LYS A 73 2.96 3.26 25.17
C LYS A 73 3.22 4.70 24.72
N ASP A 74 4.34 5.27 25.15
CA ASP A 74 4.76 6.66 24.92
C ASP A 74 5.87 6.79 23.87
N VAL A 75 6.34 5.67 23.30
CA VAL A 75 7.38 5.67 22.28
C VAL A 75 6.76 5.37 20.93
N ASN A 76 6.79 6.37 20.05
CA ASN A 76 6.42 6.21 18.64
C ASN A 76 7.41 5.25 17.98
N THR A 77 7.08 3.96 17.92
CA THR A 77 7.72 3.01 17.02
C THR A 77 6.83 2.92 15.79
N GLY A 78 7.22 3.56 14.69
CA GLY A 78 6.37 3.70 13.52
C GLY A 78 7.16 3.94 12.26
N GLY A 79 7.02 3.03 11.29
CA GLY A 79 7.42 3.34 9.92
C GLY A 79 6.47 4.38 9.36
N ILE A 80 7.00 5.52 8.92
CA ILE A 80 6.25 6.46 8.10
C ILE A 80 6.53 6.11 6.64
N PHE A 81 5.45 5.82 5.93
CA PHE A 81 5.49 5.49 4.51
C PHE A 81 4.97 6.69 3.70
N GLN A 82 5.79 7.74 3.55
CA GLN A 82 5.50 8.87 2.65
C GLN A 82 5.74 8.48 1.19
N LEU A 83 4.95 7.51 0.71
CA LEU A 83 4.99 7.01 -0.67
C LEU A 83 4.06 7.85 -1.54
N ARG A 84 4.51 9.00 -2.07
CA ARG A 84 3.78 9.89 -3.01
C ARG A 84 2.26 9.98 -2.77
N GLN A 85 1.85 9.89 -1.50
CA GLN A 85 0.53 9.36 -1.18
C GLN A 85 -0.57 10.31 -1.65
N GLU A 86 -0.38 11.62 -1.45
CA GLU A 86 -1.35 12.61 -1.91
C GLU A 86 -1.41 12.71 -3.44
N GLU A 87 -0.27 12.67 -4.13
CA GLU A 87 -0.21 12.77 -5.58
C GLU A 87 -0.84 11.55 -6.25
N ASP A 88 -0.47 10.35 -5.80
CA ASP A 88 -0.98 9.08 -6.31
C ASP A 88 -2.46 8.90 -5.97
N LEU A 89 -2.89 9.25 -4.74
CA LEU A 89 -4.31 9.22 -4.37
C LEU A 89 -5.12 10.22 -5.19
N ASN A 90 -4.59 11.41 -5.48
CA ASN A 90 -5.28 12.39 -6.32
C ASN A 90 -5.43 11.87 -7.76
N CYS A 91 -4.37 11.26 -8.32
CA CYS A 91 -4.41 10.63 -9.65
C CYS A 91 -5.46 9.51 -9.72
N VAL A 92 -5.49 8.62 -8.72
CA VAL A 92 -6.50 7.55 -8.62
C VAL A 92 -7.92 8.15 -8.53
N ARG A 93 -8.12 9.15 -7.67
CA ARG A 93 -9.42 9.81 -7.49
C ARG A 93 -9.91 10.47 -8.77
N GLU A 94 -9.03 11.14 -9.51
CA GLU A 94 -9.36 11.77 -10.79
C GLU A 94 -9.79 10.71 -11.82
N ARG A 95 -9.00 9.65 -12.00
CA ARG A 95 -9.31 8.56 -12.93
C ARG A 95 -10.61 7.83 -12.60
N TRP A 96 -10.83 7.56 -11.31
CA TRP A 96 -12.06 6.92 -10.85
C TRP A 96 -13.27 7.85 -11.05
N SER A 97 -13.11 9.15 -10.78
CA SER A 97 -14.15 10.15 -11.02
C SER A 97 -14.53 10.22 -12.50
N ASP A 98 -13.56 10.29 -13.39
CA ASP A 98 -13.78 10.29 -14.84
C ASP A 98 -14.48 9.02 -15.33
N ALA A 99 -14.10 7.87 -14.79
CA ALA A 99 -14.72 6.60 -15.13
C ALA A 99 -16.18 6.51 -14.69
N LEU A 100 -16.48 7.02 -13.49
CA LEU A 100 -17.84 7.06 -12.96
C LEU A 100 -18.70 8.05 -13.73
N ILE A 101 -18.15 9.19 -14.14
CA ILE A 101 -18.85 10.16 -15.00
C ILE A 101 -19.24 9.50 -16.32
N LYS A 102 -18.29 8.85 -17.01
CA LYS A 102 -18.58 8.13 -18.28
C LYS A 102 -19.62 7.02 -18.10
N ARG A 103 -19.54 6.24 -17.01
CA ARG A 103 -20.50 5.16 -16.72
C ARG A 103 -21.88 5.73 -16.40
N ARG A 104 -21.95 6.87 -15.71
CA ARG A 104 -23.20 7.60 -15.45
C ARG A 104 -23.84 8.06 -16.76
N GLU A 105 -23.09 8.75 -17.61
CA GLU A 105 -23.59 9.24 -18.91
C GLU A 105 -24.15 8.09 -19.76
N TYR A 106 -23.44 6.96 -19.82
CA TYR A 106 -23.90 5.75 -20.51
C TYR A 106 -25.23 5.22 -19.95
N LEU A 107 -25.34 5.07 -18.62
CA LEU A 107 -26.57 4.60 -17.99
C LEU A 107 -27.74 5.55 -18.25
N ASP A 108 -27.51 6.87 -18.16
CA ASP A 108 -28.51 7.90 -18.48
C ASP A 108 -29.04 7.75 -19.91
N GLU A 109 -28.16 7.53 -20.89
CA GLU A 109 -28.54 7.29 -22.29
C GLU A 109 -29.34 6.00 -22.46
N GLN A 110 -28.93 4.90 -21.81
CA GLN A 110 -29.64 3.63 -21.89
C GLN A 110 -31.02 3.70 -21.24
N ILE A 111 -31.14 4.33 -20.07
CA ILE A 111 -32.42 4.52 -19.36
C ILE A 111 -33.37 5.37 -20.21
N LYS A 112 -32.90 6.51 -20.75
CA LYS A 112 -33.70 7.35 -21.65
C LYS A 112 -34.17 6.56 -22.89
N LYS A 113 -33.31 5.72 -23.47
CA LYS A 113 -33.63 4.92 -24.65
C LYS A 113 -34.74 3.90 -24.38
N VAL A 114 -34.74 3.26 -23.20
CA VAL A 114 -35.79 2.30 -22.81
C VAL A 114 -37.06 3.03 -22.37
N SER A 115 -36.94 4.13 -21.62
CA SER A 115 -38.08 4.92 -21.14
C SER A 115 -38.87 5.58 -22.26
N ASN A 116 -38.24 5.96 -23.37
CA ASN A 116 -38.91 6.64 -24.50
C ASN A 116 -39.61 5.67 -25.47
N LYS A 117 -39.58 4.36 -25.23
CA LYS A 117 -40.32 3.39 -26.04
C LYS A 117 -41.83 3.54 -25.82
N THR A 118 -42.59 3.62 -26.92
CA THR A 118 -44.07 3.73 -26.90
C THR A 118 -44.75 2.43 -26.49
N GLU A 119 -44.15 1.28 -26.81
CA GLU A 119 -44.58 -0.04 -26.36
C GLU A 119 -43.40 -0.71 -25.64
N LYS A 120 -43.56 -1.02 -24.35
CA LYS A 120 -42.55 -1.70 -23.53
C LYS A 120 -42.89 -3.17 -23.41
N THR A 121 -41.94 -4.04 -23.71
CA THR A 121 -42.05 -5.48 -23.41
C THR A 121 -41.74 -5.75 -21.94
N GLU A 122 -42.05 -6.95 -21.44
CA GLU A 122 -41.63 -7.38 -20.10
C GLU A 122 -40.10 -7.34 -19.94
N ASP A 123 -39.36 -7.77 -20.97
CA ASP A 123 -37.90 -7.65 -21.04
C ASP A 123 -37.40 -6.19 -20.94
N ASP A 124 -38.14 -5.22 -21.51
CA ASP A 124 -37.79 -3.80 -21.41
C ASP A 124 -38.00 -3.26 -20.00
N VAL A 125 -39.05 -3.71 -19.31
CA VAL A 125 -39.31 -3.36 -17.92
C VAL A 125 -38.22 -3.95 -17.00
N GLU A 126 -37.86 -5.22 -17.21
CA GLU A 126 -36.79 -5.87 -16.44
C GLU A 126 -35.44 -5.18 -16.70
N ARG A 127 -35.12 -4.87 -17.96
CA ARG A 127 -33.91 -4.14 -18.33
C ARG A 127 -33.88 -2.74 -17.71
N GLU A 128 -34.99 -2.02 -17.70
CA GLU A 128 -35.10 -0.70 -17.08
C GLU A 128 -34.83 -0.79 -15.57
N ALA A 129 -35.41 -1.77 -14.89
CA ALA A 129 -35.15 -2.02 -13.47
C ALA A 129 -33.67 -2.29 -13.18
N GLN A 130 -33.01 -3.14 -13.98
CA GLN A 130 -31.57 -3.41 -13.85
C GLN A 130 -30.70 -2.17 -14.09
N LEU A 131 -31.04 -1.33 -15.07
CA LEU A 131 -30.31 -0.08 -15.33
C LEU A 131 -30.45 0.92 -14.18
N VAL A 132 -31.65 1.03 -13.59
CA VAL A 132 -31.91 1.89 -12.42
C VAL A 132 -31.15 1.37 -11.19
N GLU A 133 -31.12 0.06 -10.96
CA GLU A 133 -30.33 -0.55 -9.89
C GLU A 133 -28.83 -0.22 -10.04
N GLN A 134 -28.28 -0.37 -11.24
CA GLN A 134 -26.89 0.00 -11.53
C GLN A 134 -26.62 1.49 -11.32
N TRP A 135 -27.58 2.36 -11.62
CA TRP A 135 -27.46 3.81 -11.38
C TRP A 135 -27.39 4.15 -9.89
N VAL A 136 -28.20 3.47 -9.06
CA VAL A 136 -28.15 3.62 -7.61
C VAL A 136 -26.78 3.17 -7.08
N GLY A 137 -26.31 1.99 -7.48
CA GLY A 137 -24.98 1.50 -7.12
C GLY A 137 -23.84 2.44 -7.55
N LEU A 138 -23.96 3.11 -8.70
CA LEU A 138 -22.98 4.10 -9.17
C LEU A 138 -22.88 5.32 -8.24
N THR A 139 -23.99 5.72 -7.62
CA THR A 139 -23.98 6.82 -6.63
C THR A 139 -23.24 6.42 -5.36
N GLU A 140 -23.40 5.16 -4.94
CA GLU A 140 -22.67 4.59 -3.81
C GLU A 140 -21.18 4.49 -4.11
N GLU A 141 -20.80 3.98 -5.29
CA GLU A 141 -19.41 3.92 -5.75
C GLU A 141 -18.75 5.32 -5.71
N ARG A 142 -19.43 6.34 -6.26
CA ARG A 142 -18.93 7.73 -6.24
C ARG A 142 -18.70 8.24 -4.82
N ASN A 143 -19.61 7.97 -3.90
CA ASN A 143 -19.44 8.40 -2.50
C ASN A 143 -18.24 7.69 -1.86
N ALA A 144 -18.04 6.41 -2.16
CA ALA A 144 -16.94 5.62 -1.64
C ALA A 144 -15.56 6.11 -2.14
N VAL A 145 -15.47 6.61 -3.37
CA VAL A 145 -14.23 7.26 -3.89
C VAL A 145 -13.92 8.57 -3.18
N LEU A 146 -14.95 9.39 -2.94
CA LEU A 146 -14.81 10.72 -2.34
C LEU A 146 -14.48 10.63 -0.85
N VAL A 147 -15.14 9.71 -0.14
CA VAL A 147 -14.96 9.47 1.30
C VAL A 147 -14.83 7.96 1.53
N PRO A 148 -13.61 7.42 1.37
CA PRO A 148 -13.35 6.01 1.65
C PRO A 148 -13.62 5.66 3.12
N ALA A 149 -14.41 4.63 3.37
CA ALA A 149 -14.68 4.14 4.72
C ALA A 149 -13.50 3.28 5.25
N PRO A 150 -13.26 3.23 6.57
CA PRO A 150 -12.28 2.32 7.16
C PRO A 150 -12.57 0.86 6.74
N GLY A 151 -11.53 0.12 6.36
CA GLY A 151 -11.66 -1.28 5.92
C GLY A 151 -12.36 -1.48 4.56
N SER A 152 -12.65 -0.41 3.82
CA SER A 152 -13.29 -0.52 2.51
C SER A 152 -12.37 -1.03 1.40
N GLY A 153 -11.06 -1.14 1.63
CA GLY A 153 -10.09 -1.48 0.59
C GLY A 153 -10.00 -0.44 -0.54
N ILE A 154 -10.59 0.74 -0.35
CA ILE A 154 -10.52 1.85 -1.32
C ILE A 154 -9.29 2.70 -1.00
N PRO A 155 -8.56 3.18 -2.03
CA PRO A 155 -7.39 4.04 -1.84
C PRO A 155 -7.69 5.26 -0.97
N GLY A 156 -6.86 5.47 0.05
CA GLY A 156 -7.03 6.55 1.00
C GLY A 156 -8.07 6.26 2.09
N ALA A 157 -8.54 5.01 2.20
CA ALA A 157 -9.26 4.55 3.38
C ALA A 157 -8.40 4.71 4.64
N PRO A 158 -9.01 5.17 5.75
CA PRO A 158 -8.37 5.06 7.05
C PRO A 158 -7.99 3.61 7.34
N ALA A 159 -6.91 3.43 8.07
CA ALA A 159 -6.52 2.12 8.58
C ALA A 159 -7.70 1.44 9.29
N ASP A 160 -7.89 0.14 9.05
CA ASP A 160 -8.89 -0.68 9.73
C ASP A 160 -8.45 -1.10 11.16
N TRP A 161 -7.28 -0.62 11.60
CA TRP A 161 -6.76 -0.69 12.96
C TRP A 161 -6.57 0.70 13.54
N ILE A 162 -6.34 0.79 14.85
CA ILE A 162 -5.93 2.03 15.52
C ILE A 162 -4.40 2.15 15.39
N PRO A 163 -3.87 3.03 14.52
CA PRO A 163 -2.44 3.14 14.29
C PRO A 163 -1.75 3.70 15.54
N PRO A 164 -0.61 3.14 15.96
CA PRO A 164 0.23 3.74 16.99
C PRO A 164 0.61 5.18 16.64
N PRO A 165 0.85 6.05 17.65
CA PRO A 165 1.33 7.40 17.40
C PRO A 165 2.60 7.42 16.52
N GLY A 166 2.57 8.23 15.46
CA GLY A 166 3.68 8.33 14.50
C GLY A 166 3.67 7.29 13.37
N MET A 167 2.67 6.41 13.30
CA MET A 167 2.38 5.64 12.08
C MET A 167 1.40 6.39 11.18
N GLU A 168 1.39 6.04 9.88
CA GLU A 168 0.39 6.52 8.93
C GLU A 168 -1.03 6.15 9.38
N THR A 169 -1.95 7.11 9.27
CA THR A 169 -3.35 6.91 9.68
C THR A 169 -4.23 6.29 8.59
N HIS A 170 -3.70 6.23 7.37
CA HIS A 170 -4.33 5.66 6.19
C HIS A 170 -3.43 4.56 5.64
N ILE A 171 -4.02 3.61 4.92
CA ILE A 171 -3.25 2.60 4.21
C ILE A 171 -2.49 3.32 3.08
N PRO A 172 -1.13 3.29 3.06
CA PRO A 172 -0.38 3.93 2.00
C PRO A 172 -0.60 3.17 0.70
N VAL A 173 -0.83 3.90 -0.38
CA VAL A 173 -1.07 3.35 -1.72
C VAL A 173 -0.10 3.99 -2.68
N LEU A 174 0.67 3.15 -3.38
CA LEU A 174 1.41 3.55 -4.55
C LEU A 174 0.62 3.14 -5.79
N PHE A 175 0.22 4.10 -6.62
CA PHE A 175 -0.48 3.83 -7.88
C PHE A 175 0.51 3.95 -9.04
N LEU A 176 0.78 2.83 -9.70
CA LEU A 176 1.59 2.83 -10.91
C LEU A 176 0.66 2.90 -12.12
N ASP A 177 0.68 4.03 -12.81
CA ASP A 177 0.01 4.19 -14.10
C ASP A 177 0.89 3.62 -15.22
N LEU A 178 1.00 2.29 -15.30
CA LEU A 178 1.84 1.64 -16.31
C LEU A 178 1.08 1.62 -17.64
N ASN A 179 1.07 2.74 -18.36
CA ASN A 179 0.57 2.75 -19.73
C ASN A 179 1.34 1.71 -20.57
N ALA A 180 0.61 0.79 -21.21
CA ALA A 180 1.19 -0.29 -22.02
C ALA A 180 2.06 0.23 -23.19
N ASP A 181 1.84 1.47 -23.62
CA ASP A 181 2.55 2.11 -24.73
C ASP A 181 3.73 2.99 -24.29
N ASP A 182 3.92 3.24 -22.98
CA ASP A 182 4.94 4.17 -22.47
C ASP A 182 6.03 3.46 -21.66
N LEU A 183 6.93 2.79 -22.38
CA LEU A 183 8.11 2.11 -21.83
C LEU A 183 9.09 3.07 -21.11
N SER A 184 8.93 4.39 -21.26
CA SER A 184 9.78 5.40 -20.61
C SER A 184 9.39 5.68 -19.15
N ALA A 185 8.16 5.33 -18.75
CA ALA A 185 7.68 5.48 -17.37
C ALA A 185 8.53 4.67 -16.36
N ASN A 186 9.14 3.56 -16.78
CA ASN A 186 9.98 2.72 -15.92
C ASN A 186 11.29 3.39 -15.47
N GLU A 187 11.87 4.31 -16.25
CA GLU A 187 13.09 5.01 -15.85
C GLU A 187 12.85 5.97 -14.67
N GLN A 188 11.59 6.38 -14.45
CA GLN A 188 11.19 7.25 -13.33
C GLN A 188 10.88 6.48 -12.04
N LEU A 189 10.96 5.15 -12.04
CA LEU A 189 10.60 4.31 -10.90
C LEU A 189 11.80 3.78 -10.09
N VAL A 190 13.02 4.20 -10.44
CA VAL A 190 14.28 3.69 -9.86
C VAL A 190 15.18 4.84 -9.40
N GLY A 191 16.08 4.57 -8.45
CA GLY A 191 17.13 5.51 -8.06
C GLY A 191 16.57 6.79 -7.42
N PRO A 192 16.95 8.00 -7.89
CA PRO A 192 16.54 9.26 -7.26
C PRO A 192 15.03 9.54 -7.40
N HIS A 193 14.34 8.84 -8.30
CA HIS A 193 12.90 8.98 -8.53
C HIS A 193 12.07 7.86 -7.92
N ALA A 194 12.69 6.88 -7.25
CA ALA A 194 12.00 5.79 -6.60
C ALA A 194 11.00 6.27 -5.52
N SER A 195 9.92 5.53 -5.36
CA SER A 195 8.89 5.86 -4.35
C SER A 195 9.47 5.75 -2.95
N GLY A 196 9.18 6.75 -2.12
CA GLY A 196 9.69 6.83 -0.74
C GLY A 196 11.13 7.34 -0.62
N VAL A 197 11.85 7.67 -1.70
CA VAL A 197 13.22 8.22 -1.60
C VAL A 197 13.27 9.47 -0.71
N ASN A 198 12.25 10.32 -0.81
CA ASN A 198 12.13 11.57 -0.05
C ASN A 198 11.38 11.41 1.28
N SER A 199 10.99 10.18 1.67
CA SER A 199 10.37 9.97 2.98
C SER A 199 11.40 10.23 4.09
N ILE A 200 10.96 10.85 5.18
CA ILE A 200 11.84 11.15 6.33
C ILE A 200 11.08 10.81 7.60
N LEU A 201 11.72 10.06 8.50
CA LEU A 201 11.12 9.78 9.82
C LEU A 201 11.36 10.95 10.80
N PRO A 202 10.46 11.19 11.76
CA PRO A 202 10.74 11.99 12.93
C PRO A 202 12.01 11.48 13.59
N LYS A 203 12.93 12.39 13.92
CA LYS A 203 14.26 12.10 14.47
C LYS A 203 15.31 11.58 13.48
N GLU A 204 14.99 11.50 12.18
CA GLU A 204 16.00 11.33 11.12
C GLU A 204 16.80 12.64 10.97
N HIS A 205 17.77 12.84 11.86
CA HIS A 205 18.52 14.09 11.95
C HIS A 205 19.84 13.99 11.18
N GLY A 206 19.82 14.24 9.85
CA GLY A 206 21.00 14.54 9.01
C GLY A 206 22.20 13.58 9.14
N SER A 207 22.00 12.43 9.78
CA SER A 207 23.04 11.49 10.16
C SER A 207 23.30 10.60 8.97
N GLN A 208 24.57 10.24 8.77
CA GLN A 208 24.94 9.38 7.67
C GLN A 208 24.32 7.99 7.87
N PHE A 209 23.68 7.47 6.82
CA PHE A 209 23.30 6.07 6.77
C PHE A 209 24.52 5.20 6.48
N PHE A 210 24.68 4.13 7.24
CA PHE A 210 25.71 3.12 7.02
C PHE A 210 25.11 1.96 6.24
N TYR A 211 25.82 1.51 5.21
CA TYR A 211 25.41 0.35 4.42
C TYR A 211 25.59 -0.93 5.24
N LEU A 212 24.54 -1.74 5.34
CA LEU A 212 24.56 -3.03 6.01
C LEU A 212 24.80 -4.13 4.97
N PRO A 213 25.93 -4.86 5.02
CA PRO A 213 26.18 -5.95 4.09
C PRO A 213 25.20 -7.09 4.32
N ILE A 214 24.48 -7.48 3.26
CA ILE A 214 23.60 -8.65 3.30
C ILE A 214 24.48 -9.91 3.30
N ILE A 215 24.29 -10.77 4.31
CA ILE A 215 25.05 -12.00 4.51
C ILE A 215 24.22 -13.25 4.18
N LYS A 216 22.90 -13.13 4.12
CA LYS A 216 22.00 -14.23 3.79
C LYS A 216 20.73 -13.70 3.11
N HIS A 217 20.31 -14.39 2.06
CA HIS A 217 19.00 -14.25 1.45
C HIS A 217 18.18 -15.52 1.72
N SER A 218 16.87 -15.37 1.86
CA SER A 218 15.93 -16.49 1.78
C SER A 218 14.96 -16.22 0.64
N ASP A 219 14.83 -17.22 -0.23
CA ASP A 219 13.89 -17.18 -1.36
C ASP A 219 12.51 -17.74 -0.97
N ASP A 220 12.43 -18.52 0.12
CA ASP A 220 11.19 -19.12 0.63
C ASP A 220 10.28 -18.06 1.28
N GLU A 221 10.87 -17.12 2.00
CA GLU A 221 10.23 -15.95 2.58
C GLU A 221 11.08 -14.74 2.15
N VAL A 222 10.57 -13.84 1.31
CA VAL A 222 11.30 -12.66 0.78
C VAL A 222 11.94 -11.88 1.93
N SER A 223 13.19 -12.21 2.26
CA SER A 223 13.88 -11.75 3.47
C SER A 223 15.39 -11.76 3.29
N ALA A 224 16.05 -10.88 4.03
CA ALA A 224 17.48 -10.72 4.02
C ALA A 224 18.00 -10.54 5.45
N THR A 225 19.15 -11.14 5.75
CA THR A 225 19.89 -10.88 6.98
C THR A 225 21.11 -10.04 6.65
N ALA A 226 21.29 -8.93 7.36
CA ALA A 226 22.43 -8.05 7.20
C ALA A 226 23.28 -8.02 8.47
N SER A 227 24.60 -7.91 8.29
CA SER A 227 25.54 -7.75 9.41
C SER A 227 25.60 -6.29 9.84
N TRP A 228 25.63 -6.05 11.15
CA TRP A 228 25.76 -4.71 11.73
C TRP A 228 26.74 -4.74 12.91
N ASP A 229 27.73 -3.84 12.86
CA ASP A 229 28.60 -3.52 13.98
C ASP A 229 28.27 -2.11 14.49
N SER A 230 28.00 -1.98 15.78
CA SER A 230 27.69 -0.68 16.39
C SER A 230 28.87 0.30 16.39
N SER A 231 30.11 -0.19 16.25
CA SER A 231 31.33 0.64 16.25
C SER A 231 31.40 1.60 15.06
N VAL A 232 30.68 1.32 13.97
CA VAL A 232 30.62 2.18 12.76
C VAL A 232 30.07 3.57 13.02
N HIS A 233 29.29 3.72 14.10
CA HIS A 233 28.67 4.99 14.49
C HIS A 233 29.59 5.85 15.38
N ASP A 234 30.75 5.35 15.78
CA ASP A 234 31.73 6.01 16.66
C ASP A 234 31.09 6.71 17.87
N SER A 235 30.14 6.02 18.52
CA SER A 235 29.35 6.57 19.62
C SER A 235 29.58 5.79 20.91
N VAL A 236 30.01 6.52 21.94
CA VAL A 236 30.13 6.00 23.31
C VAL A 236 28.78 5.60 23.91
N HIS A 237 27.67 6.07 23.33
CA HIS A 237 26.33 5.76 23.81
C HIS A 237 25.82 4.39 23.35
N LEU A 238 26.37 3.82 22.27
CA LEU A 238 26.00 2.49 21.78
C LEU A 238 26.75 1.36 22.50
N ASN A 239 27.90 1.66 23.09
CA ASN A 239 28.79 0.68 23.73
C ASN A 239 28.67 0.67 25.26
N ARG A 240 27.47 0.97 25.79
CA ARG A 240 27.20 0.98 27.22
C ARG A 240 25.74 0.64 27.52
N VAL A 241 25.47 0.31 28.78
CA VAL A 241 24.09 0.17 29.26
C VAL A 241 23.38 1.53 29.19
N THR A 242 22.29 1.59 28.43
CA THR A 242 21.44 2.78 28.29
C THR A 242 20.72 3.09 29.61
N PRO A 243 20.95 4.26 30.23
CA PRO A 243 20.24 4.68 31.44
C PRO A 243 18.71 4.81 31.22
N GLN A 244 17.93 4.70 32.30
CA GLN A 244 16.45 4.74 32.23
C GLN A 244 15.86 6.02 31.62
N ASN A 245 16.59 7.14 31.66
CA ASN A 245 16.17 8.43 31.11
C ASN A 245 16.67 8.67 29.67
N GLU A 246 17.48 7.76 29.11
CA GLU A 246 18.00 7.87 27.76
C GLU A 246 17.31 6.86 26.83
N ARG A 247 17.30 7.17 25.54
CA ARG A 247 16.74 6.31 24.49
C ARG A 247 17.69 6.31 23.30
N ILE A 248 17.85 5.14 22.70
CA ILE A 248 18.56 4.96 21.44
C ILE A 248 17.51 4.71 20.37
N TYR A 249 17.64 5.40 19.25
CA TYR A 249 16.78 5.22 18.08
C TYR A 249 17.60 4.62 16.95
N LEU A 250 17.01 3.69 16.22
CA LEU A 250 17.55 3.13 15.00
C LEU A 250 16.57 3.47 13.87
N ILE A 251 17.10 3.88 12.73
CA ILE A 251 16.33 4.00 11.49
C ILE A 251 16.94 3.05 10.48
N VAL A 252 16.12 2.14 9.97
CA VAL A 252 16.48 1.23 8.90
C VAL A 252 15.84 1.72 7.62
N LYS A 253 16.67 2.05 6.64
CA LYS A 253 16.26 2.34 5.27
C LYS A 253 16.47 1.08 4.42
N THR A 254 15.41 0.58 3.82
CA THR A 254 15.42 -0.60 2.95
C THR A 254 14.97 -0.21 1.56
N THR A 255 15.77 -0.55 0.54
CA THR A 255 15.36 -0.44 -0.86
C THR A 255 14.91 -1.82 -1.33
N VAL A 256 13.64 -1.95 -1.69
CA VAL A 256 13.06 -3.17 -2.25
C VAL A 256 12.96 -3.00 -3.76
N GLN A 257 13.55 -3.92 -4.52
CA GLN A 257 13.39 -3.98 -5.96
C GLN A 257 12.23 -4.89 -6.30
N LEU A 258 11.27 -4.38 -7.06
CA LEU A 258 10.14 -5.14 -7.59
C LEU A 258 10.39 -5.34 -9.08
N SER A 259 10.16 -6.56 -9.56
CA SER A 259 10.38 -6.95 -10.96
C SER A 259 9.09 -7.03 -11.78
N HIS A 260 7.95 -7.16 -11.12
CA HIS A 260 6.64 -7.26 -11.74
C HIS A 260 5.67 -6.31 -11.04
N PRO A 261 4.77 -5.64 -11.77
CA PRO A 261 4.57 -5.62 -13.23
C PRO A 261 5.61 -4.80 -14.01
N ALA A 262 6.42 -4.00 -13.31
CA ALA A 262 7.52 -3.23 -13.87
C ALA A 262 8.74 -3.29 -12.94
N ALA A 263 9.94 -3.03 -13.49
CA ALA A 263 11.14 -2.86 -12.69
C ALA A 263 11.06 -1.52 -11.94
N MET A 264 11.03 -1.58 -10.61
CA MET A 264 10.92 -0.39 -9.77
C MET A 264 11.62 -0.58 -8.42
N GLU A 265 11.98 0.54 -7.80
CA GLU A 265 12.49 0.58 -6.44
C GLU A 265 11.47 1.23 -5.50
N LEU A 266 11.31 0.60 -4.33
CA LEU A 266 10.54 1.11 -3.22
C LEU A 266 11.47 1.33 -2.04
N VAL A 267 11.59 2.58 -1.60
CA VAL A 267 12.40 2.92 -0.42
C VAL A 267 11.49 3.02 0.79
N LEU A 268 11.69 2.09 1.73
CA LEU A 268 10.99 2.00 3.00
C LEU A 268 11.89 2.45 4.14
N ARG A 269 11.33 3.12 5.14
CA ARG A 269 12.02 3.54 6.37
C ARG A 269 11.24 3.08 7.59
N LYS A 270 11.93 2.54 8.59
CA LYS A 270 11.36 2.11 9.86
C LYS A 270 12.27 2.46 11.02
#